data_AF-A0A6M3IL15-F1
#
_entry.id   AF-A0A6M3IL15-F1
#
_cell.length_a   1.000
_cell.length_b   1.000
_cell.length_c   1.000
_cell.angle_alpha   90.00
_cell.angle_beta   90.00
_cell.angle_gamma   90.00
#
_symmetry.space_group_name_H-M   'P 1'
#
loop_
_entity.id
_entity.type
_entity.pdbx_description
1 polymer ?
#
loop_
_entity_poly.entity_id
_entity_poly.type
_entity_poly.pdbx_seq_one_letter_code
_entity_poly.pdbx_strand_id
1 'polypeptide(L)'
;MGHIVTVIKEYKRKTVYPSDSSYQYERYDRKWEAVNLQEPRAGWVIGTRVLMNGRYVPGSGGYDGDYDPPYLDVKDTVCCLLVSYWPTMNPVRVSLDGWEMGGIPLPPTYSWTERDKEEMRKIMKDVKRDERGRWLK
;
A
#
# COMPACT_ATOMS: atom_id res chain seq x y z
N MET A 1 12.98 15.37 5.54
CA MET A 1 12.99 14.69 4.22
C MET A 1 12.93 13.20 4.49
N GLY A 2 12.09 12.43 3.79
CA GLY A 2 12.01 10.98 3.99
C GLY A 2 13.32 10.29 3.64
N HIS A 3 13.52 9.06 4.11
CA HIS A 3 14.69 8.27 3.72
C HIS A 3 14.36 7.44 2.48
N ILE A 4 15.29 7.37 1.51
CA ILE A 4 15.17 6.49 0.35
C ILE A 4 15.69 5.11 0.74
N VAL A 5 14.92 4.07 0.45
CA VAL A 5 15.25 2.66 0.67
C VAL A 5 15.09 1.86 -0.60
N THR A 6 15.96 0.88 -0.81
CA THR A 6 15.77 -0.19 -1.80
C THR A 6 14.97 -1.30 -1.13
N VAL A 7 13.79 -1.58 -1.65
CA VAL A 7 12.90 -2.65 -1.18
C VAL A 7 13.27 -3.96 -1.85
N ILE A 8 13.46 -4.99 -1.04
CA ILE A 8 13.79 -6.36 -1.44
C ILE A 8 12.62 -7.31 -1.11
N LYS A 9 11.92 -7.09 0.01
CA LYS A 9 10.78 -7.91 0.44
C LYS A 9 9.56 -7.08 0.75
N GLU A 10 8.42 -7.50 0.23
CA GLU A 10 7.12 -6.92 0.53
C GLU A 10 6.21 -7.93 1.23
N TYR A 11 5.42 -7.44 2.18
CA TYR A 11 4.31 -8.20 2.72
C TYR A 11 3.15 -8.23 1.72
N LYS A 12 2.77 -9.43 1.30
CA LYS A 12 1.54 -9.67 0.54
C LYS A 12 0.50 -10.30 1.45
N ARG A 13 -0.74 -9.82 1.32
CA ARG A 13 -1.87 -10.42 2.02
C ARG A 13 -2.29 -11.69 1.30
N LYS A 14 -2.30 -12.79 2.03
CA LYS A 14 -2.82 -14.08 1.62
C LYS A 14 -4.10 -14.37 2.39
N THR A 15 -5.09 -14.83 1.66
CA THR A 15 -6.36 -15.31 2.22
C THR A 15 -6.34 -16.82 2.12
N VAL A 16 -6.52 -17.51 3.26
CA VAL A 16 -6.57 -18.97 3.32
C VAL A 16 -8.00 -19.37 3.69
N TYR A 17 -8.63 -20.16 2.82
CA TYR A 17 -9.98 -20.68 3.04
C TYR A 17 -9.90 -22.10 3.63
N PRO A 18 -10.70 -22.43 4.66
CA PRO A 18 -10.77 -23.78 5.18
C PRO A 18 -11.38 -24.74 4.15
N SER A 19 -10.79 -25.93 4.00
CA SER A 19 -11.18 -26.95 3.01
C SER A 19 -12.61 -27.47 3.19
N ASP A 20 -13.10 -27.48 4.43
CA ASP A 20 -14.34 -28.17 4.82
C ASP A 20 -15.55 -27.23 4.94
N SER A 21 -15.42 -25.98 4.48
CA SER A 21 -16.51 -25.02 4.53
C SER A 21 -17.35 -25.08 3.25
N SER A 22 -18.62 -25.47 3.37
CA SER A 22 -19.63 -25.24 2.34
C SER A 22 -19.95 -23.76 2.11
N TYR A 23 -19.43 -22.87 2.96
CA TYR A 23 -19.57 -21.42 2.93
C TYR A 23 -18.19 -20.76 2.84
N GLN A 24 -17.43 -21.10 1.80
CA GLN A 24 -16.05 -20.64 1.58
C GLN A 24 -15.90 -19.10 1.62
N TYR A 25 -16.98 -18.34 1.44
CA TYR A 25 -16.97 -16.88 1.43
C TYR A 25 -17.10 -16.23 2.82
N GLU A 26 -17.40 -16.99 3.87
CA GLU A 26 -17.75 -16.42 5.17
C GLU A 26 -16.62 -16.48 6.19
N ARG A 27 -15.76 -17.50 6.13
CA ARG A 27 -14.65 -17.69 7.10
C ARG A 27 -13.34 -17.90 6.37
N TYR A 28 -12.38 -17.02 6.59
CA TYR A 28 -11.03 -17.14 6.06
C TYR A 28 -9.98 -16.69 7.06
N ASP A 29 -8.79 -17.27 6.99
CA ASP A 29 -7.63 -16.78 7.71
C ASP A 29 -6.90 -15.74 6.86
N ARG A 30 -6.65 -14.58 7.44
CA ARG A 30 -5.82 -13.51 6.89
C ARG A 30 -4.40 -13.71 7.38
N LYS A 31 -3.46 -13.77 6.44
CA LYS A 31 -2.03 -13.83 6.73
C LYS A 31 -1.23 -12.87 5.86
N TRP A 32 -0.27 -12.18 6.45
CA TRP A 32 0.73 -11.40 5.75
C TRP A 32 2.01 -12.23 5.61
N GLU A 33 2.43 -12.48 4.37
CA GLU A 33 3.64 -13.25 4.07
C GLU A 33 4.65 -12.33 3.39
N ALA A 34 5.89 -12.33 3.87
CA ALA A 34 6.98 -11.61 3.25
C ALA A 34 7.40 -12.35 1.97
N VAL A 35 7.38 -11.65 0.85
CA VAL A 35 7.72 -12.19 -0.47
C VAL A 35 8.86 -11.36 -1.04
N ASN A 36 9.90 -12.05 -1.52
CA ASN A 36 10.99 -11.39 -2.23
C ASN A 36 10.47 -10.80 -3.54
N LEU A 37 10.83 -9.55 -3.81
CA LEU A 37 10.62 -8.94 -5.10
C LEU A 37 11.58 -9.57 -6.11
N GLN A 38 11.07 -9.82 -7.33
CA GLN A 38 11.90 -10.28 -8.43
C GLN A 38 12.93 -9.23 -8.83
N GLU A 39 12.54 -7.95 -8.77
CA GLU A 39 13.40 -6.80 -9.02
C GLU A 39 13.32 -5.85 -7.82
N PRO A 40 14.41 -5.64 -7.07
CA PRO A 40 14.46 -4.67 -6.00
C PRO A 40 14.16 -3.26 -6.51
N ARG A 41 13.41 -2.47 -5.74
CA ARG A 41 12.96 -1.14 -6.17
C ARG A 41 13.17 -0.11 -5.08
N ALA A 42 13.73 1.04 -5.46
CA ALA A 42 13.90 2.16 -4.54
C ALA A 42 12.60 2.97 -4.36
N GLY A 43 12.30 3.34 -3.12
CA GLY A 43 11.17 4.15 -2.72
C GLY A 43 11.44 4.96 -1.47
N TRP A 44 10.49 5.80 -1.09
CA TRP A 44 10.60 6.67 0.08
C TRP A 44 9.87 6.06 1.27
N VAL A 45 10.53 5.99 2.42
CA VAL A 45 9.88 5.62 3.68
C VAL A 45 8.90 6.73 4.07
N ILE A 46 7.64 6.35 4.27
CA ILE A 46 6.57 7.28 4.68
C ILE A 46 6.04 7.00 6.09
N GLY A 47 6.40 5.86 6.70
CA GLY A 47 6.02 5.54 8.06
C GLY A 47 6.14 4.06 8.38
N THR A 48 5.57 3.66 9.52
CA THR A 48 5.51 2.28 10.01
C THR A 48 4.05 1.87 10.23
N ARG A 49 3.75 0.58 10.12
CA ARG A 49 2.41 0.05 10.40
C ARG A 49 2.47 -1.32 11.03
N VAL A 50 1.47 -1.64 11.85
CA VAL A 50 1.24 -3.00 12.37
C VAL A 50 0.21 -3.68 11.47
N LEU A 51 0.54 -4.87 11.00
CA LEU A 51 -0.32 -5.72 10.19
C LEU A 51 -0.86 -6.85 11.07
N MET A 52 -2.18 -7.03 11.05
CA MET A 52 -2.86 -8.05 11.85
C MET A 52 -3.11 -9.31 11.01
N ASN A 53 -2.67 -10.44 11.56
CA ASN A 53 -2.99 -11.78 11.10
C ASN A 53 -4.06 -12.37 12.01
N GLY A 54 -4.95 -13.18 11.45
CA GLY A 54 -6.06 -13.67 12.25
C GLY A 54 -7.15 -14.30 11.41
N ARG A 55 -8.18 -14.77 12.09
CA ARG A 55 -9.35 -15.36 11.47
C ARG A 55 -10.42 -14.30 11.28
N TYR A 56 -10.91 -14.15 10.06
CA TYR A 56 -12.10 -13.36 9.83
C TYR A 56 -13.33 -14.13 10.33
N VAL A 57 -14.06 -13.53 11.25
CA VAL A 57 -15.32 -14.06 11.77
C VAL A 57 -16.44 -13.27 11.11
N PRO A 58 -17.31 -13.93 10.31
CA PRO A 58 -18.45 -13.28 9.73
C PRO A 58 -19.42 -12.93 10.84
N GLY A 59 -20.03 -11.75 10.76
CA GLY A 59 -21.10 -11.39 11.66
C GLY A 59 -22.30 -12.32 11.47
N SER A 60 -23.07 -12.55 12.53
CA SER A 60 -24.32 -13.29 12.48
C SER A 60 -25.50 -12.39 12.82
N GLY A 61 -26.56 -12.45 12.01
CA GLY A 61 -27.84 -11.86 12.36
C GLY A 61 -28.71 -12.87 13.07
N GLY A 62 -29.04 -12.63 14.34
CA GLY A 62 -30.10 -13.34 15.06
C GLY A 62 -31.49 -12.82 14.67
N TYR A 63 -32.50 -13.70 14.71
CA TYR A 63 -33.91 -13.30 14.52
C TYR A 63 -34.45 -12.40 15.65
N ASP A 64 -33.77 -12.36 16.81
CA ASP A 64 -34.19 -11.62 18.03
C ASP A 64 -33.38 -10.33 18.29
N GLY A 65 -32.70 -9.77 17.29
CA GLY A 65 -32.00 -8.48 17.41
C GLY A 65 -30.59 -8.53 17.98
N ASP A 66 -30.10 -9.72 18.35
CA ASP A 66 -28.68 -9.94 18.64
C ASP A 66 -27.88 -9.98 17.34
N TYR A 67 -27.42 -8.80 16.91
CA TYR A 67 -26.50 -8.64 15.79
C TYR A 67 -25.06 -8.70 16.30
N ASP A 68 -24.32 -9.72 15.89
CA ASP A 68 -22.87 -9.78 16.09
C ASP A 68 -22.18 -9.21 14.84
N PRO A 69 -21.50 -8.05 14.89
CA PRO A 69 -20.81 -7.49 13.74
C PRO A 69 -19.63 -8.37 13.31
N PRO A 70 -19.24 -8.36 12.02
CA PRO A 70 -18.04 -9.06 11.59
C PRO A 70 -16.78 -8.44 12.23
N TYR A 71 -15.85 -9.30 12.68
CA TYR A 71 -14.58 -8.89 13.24
C TYR A 71 -13.43 -9.77 12.78
N LEU A 72 -12.20 -9.27 12.98
CA LEU A 72 -10.99 -10.07 12.81
C LEU A 72 -10.52 -10.53 14.19
N ASP A 73 -10.58 -11.83 14.43
CA ASP A 73 -9.96 -12.45 15.60
C ASP A 73 -8.45 -12.52 15.40
N VAL A 74 -7.74 -11.55 15.99
CA VAL A 74 -6.30 -11.35 15.76
C VAL A 74 -5.50 -12.40 16.54
N LYS A 75 -4.75 -13.23 15.81
CA LYS A 75 -3.87 -14.25 16.39
C LYS A 75 -2.47 -13.72 16.65
N ASP A 76 -1.98 -12.91 15.72
CA ASP A 76 -0.63 -12.36 15.76
C ASP A 76 -0.54 -11.07 14.93
N THR A 77 0.54 -10.33 15.15
CA THR A 77 0.80 -9.07 14.45
C THR A 77 2.23 -8.99 13.98
N VAL A 78 2.45 -8.38 12.82
CA VAL A 78 3.79 -8.11 12.28
C VAL A 78 3.95 -6.62 12.00
N CYS A 79 5.11 -6.06 12.35
CA CYS A 79 5.45 -4.68 12.04
C CYS A 79 6.02 -4.58 10.62
N CYS A 80 5.69 -3.51 9.91
CA CYS A 80 6.21 -3.25 8.58
C CYS A 80 6.56 -1.77 8.41
N LEU A 81 7.47 -1.49 7.47
CA LEU A 81 7.66 -0.16 6.92
C LEU A 81 6.64 0.10 5.82
N LEU A 82 6.21 1.34 5.69
CA LEU A 82 5.46 1.82 4.54
C LEU A 82 6.42 2.55 3.62
N VAL A 83 6.56 2.04 2.40
CA VAL A 83 7.42 2.62 1.38
C VAL A 83 6.56 3.00 0.18
N SER A 84 6.74 4.22 -0.31
CA SER A 84 6.03 4.71 -1.48
C SER A 84 6.97 4.81 -2.67
N TYR A 85 6.57 4.21 -3.79
CA TYR A 85 7.33 4.28 -5.02
C TYR A 85 6.91 5.49 -5.85
N TRP A 86 7.88 6.15 -6.48
CA TRP A 86 7.59 7.05 -7.58
C TRP A 86 7.28 6.25 -8.85
N PRO A 87 6.29 6.63 -9.68
CA PRO A 87 5.33 7.73 -9.54
C PRO A 87 3.99 7.29 -8.91
N THR A 88 3.83 6.00 -8.59
CA THR A 88 2.53 5.44 -8.19
C THR A 88 2.03 6.01 -6.86
N MET A 89 2.94 6.48 -6.00
CA MET A 89 2.70 7.02 -4.66
C MET A 89 1.90 6.12 -3.70
N ASN A 90 1.52 4.92 -4.15
CA ASN A 90 0.81 3.92 -3.38
C ASN A 90 1.77 3.23 -2.41
N PRO A 91 1.53 3.29 -1.09
CA PRO A 91 2.41 2.68 -0.11
C PRO A 91 2.35 1.15 -0.19
N VAL A 92 3.51 0.52 -0.34
CA VAL A 92 3.70 -0.91 -0.13
C VAL A 92 4.12 -1.18 1.31
N ARG A 93 3.83 -2.39 1.78
CA ARG A 93 4.19 -2.87 3.12
C ARG A 93 5.48 -3.66 3.00
N VAL A 94 6.55 -3.17 3.61
CA VAL A 94 7.90 -3.71 3.49
C VAL A 94 8.29 -4.42 4.77
N SER A 95 8.87 -5.60 4.65
CA SER A 95 9.35 -6.36 5.81
C SER A 95 10.49 -5.61 6.50
N LEU A 96 10.65 -5.74 7.82
CA LEU A 96 11.70 -5.04 8.56
C LEU A 96 13.12 -5.49 8.16
N ASP A 97 13.26 -6.72 7.67
CA ASP A 97 14.48 -7.30 7.08
C ASP A 97 14.49 -7.21 5.54
N GLY A 98 13.54 -6.48 4.98
CA GLY A 98 13.22 -6.48 3.55
C GLY A 98 13.69 -5.26 2.77
N TRP A 99 14.67 -4.52 3.29
CA TRP A 99 15.13 -3.27 2.70
C TRP A 99 16.59 -2.96 3.02
N GLU A 100 17.19 -2.13 2.18
CA GLU A 100 18.52 -1.56 2.37
C GLU A 100 18.46 -0.04 2.23
N MET A 101 19.31 0.66 2.97
CA MET A 101 19.36 2.12 2.93
C MET A 101 19.95 2.61 1.60
N GLY A 102 19.31 3.62 0.99
CA GLY A 102 19.73 4.19 -0.28
C GLY A 102 18.98 3.63 -1.47
N GLY A 103 19.60 3.70 -2.65
CA GLY A 103 18.99 3.34 -3.93
C GLY A 103 18.64 4.56 -4.78
N ILE A 104 18.49 4.32 -6.09
CA ILE A 104 18.10 5.34 -7.06
C ILE A 104 16.65 5.04 -7.45
N PRO A 105 15.69 5.94 -7.16
CA PRO A 105 14.30 5.73 -7.55
C PRO A 105 14.23 5.58 -9.07
N LEU A 106 13.53 4.55 -9.52
CA LEU A 106 13.31 4.36 -10.94
C LEU A 106 12.62 5.60 -11.52
N PRO A 107 13.04 6.06 -12.71
CA PRO A 107 12.31 7.10 -13.41
C PRO A 107 10.86 6.66 -13.60
N PRO A 108 9.91 7.60 -13.71
CA PRO A 108 8.53 7.25 -13.96
C PRO A 108 8.42 6.35 -15.19
N THR A 109 7.65 5.26 -15.09
CA THR A 109 7.39 4.33 -16.20
C THR A 109 6.80 5.02 -17.42
N TYR A 110 6.14 6.16 -17.20
CA TYR A 110 5.77 7.09 -18.26
C TYR A 110 6.87 8.16 -18.40
N SER A 111 7.72 8.03 -19.41
CA SER A 111 8.51 9.16 -19.88
C SER A 111 7.53 10.16 -20.48
N TRP A 112 7.40 11.32 -19.84
CA TRP A 112 6.64 12.42 -20.40
C TRP A 112 7.16 12.70 -21.80
N THR A 113 6.31 12.52 -22.80
CA THR A 113 6.67 12.92 -24.16
C THR A 113 6.81 14.44 -24.19
N GLU A 114 7.58 14.98 -25.14
CA GLU A 114 7.63 16.44 -25.30
C GLU A 114 6.24 17.04 -25.51
N ARG A 115 5.31 16.28 -26.12
CA ARG A 115 3.91 16.67 -26.26
C ARG A 115 3.20 16.79 -24.92
N ASP A 116 3.34 15.82 -24.02
CA ASP A 116 2.69 15.85 -22.69
C ASP A 116 3.23 17.01 -21.84
N LYS A 117 4.54 17.28 -21.95
CA LYS A 117 5.17 18.45 -21.31
C LYS A 117 4.63 19.76 -21.88
N GLU A 118 4.49 19.86 -23.20
CA GLU A 118 3.94 21.02 -23.89
C GLU A 118 2.48 21.26 -23.51
N GLU A 119 1.69 20.20 -23.42
CA GLU A 119 0.27 20.25 -23.05
C GLU A 119 0.11 20.69 -21.58
N MET A 120 0.91 20.14 -20.67
CA MET A 120 0.96 20.62 -19.29
C MET A 120 1.39 22.09 -19.20
N ARG A 121 2.41 22.52 -19.96
CA ARG A 121 2.79 23.94 -20.01
C ARG A 121 1.64 24.83 -20.47
N LYS A 122 0.86 24.41 -21.47
CA LYS A 122 -0.33 25.12 -21.94
C LYS A 122 -1.40 25.20 -20.86
N ILE A 123 -1.76 24.07 -20.24
CA ILE A 123 -2.74 24.02 -19.15
C ILE A 123 -2.30 24.91 -17.98
N MET A 124 -1.03 24.87 -17.61
CA MET A 124 -0.48 25.61 -16.47
C MET A 124 -0.29 27.11 -16.74
N LYS A 125 -0.26 27.54 -18.01
CA LYS A 125 -0.13 28.95 -18.42
C LYS A 125 -1.35 29.77 -18.01
N ASP A 126 -2.53 29.16 -18.07
CA ASP A 126 -3.80 29.85 -17.80
C ASP A 126 -4.23 29.78 -16.33
N VAL A 127 -3.53 28.99 -15.51
CA VAL A 127 -3.80 28.95 -14.07
C VAL A 127 -3.27 30.23 -13.43
N LYS A 128 -4.17 30.97 -12.75
CA LYS A 128 -3.82 32.23 -12.08
C LYS A 128 -2.69 32.04 -11.05
N ARG A 129 -1.77 33.01 -11.02
CA ARG A 129 -0.65 33.10 -10.07
C ARG A 129 -0.77 34.39 -9.28
N ASP A 130 -0.13 34.43 -8.11
CA ASP A 130 0.11 35.70 -7.41
C ASP A 130 1.18 36.54 -8.14
N GLU A 131 1.36 37.77 -7.68
CA GLU A 131 2.35 38.73 -8.21
C GLU A 131 3.81 38.24 -8.12
N ARG A 132 4.05 37.17 -7.34
CA ARG A 132 5.35 36.52 -7.14
C ARG A 132 5.47 35.21 -7.92
N GLY A 133 4.51 34.87 -8.77
CA GLY A 133 4.52 33.66 -9.59
C GLY A 133 4.17 32.37 -8.84
N ARG A 134 3.61 32.45 -7.62
CA ARG A 134 3.14 31.29 -6.84
C ARG A 134 1.71 30.94 -7.19
N TRP A 135 1.34 29.68 -7.01
CA TRP A 135 -0.05 29.22 -7.17
C TRP A 135 -0.95 29.90 -6.15
N LEU A 136 -2.05 30.48 -6.61
CA LEU A 136 -3.12 30.91 -5.72
C LEU A 136 -3.75 29.66 -5.11
N LYS A 137 -3.87 29.64 -3.78
CA LYS A 137 -4.50 28.54 -3.03
C LYS A 137 -6.01 28.58 -3.18
#